data_AF-A0A2I8DKZ1-F1
#
_entry.id   AF-A0A2I8DKZ1-F1
#
_cell.length_a   1.000
_cell.length_b   1.000
_cell.length_c   1.000
_cell.angle_alpha   90.00
_cell.angle_beta   90.00
_cell.angle_gamma   90.00
#
_symmetry.space_group_name_H-M   'P 1'
#
loop_
_entity.id
_entity.type
_entity.pdbx_description
1 polymer ?
#
loop_
_entity_poly.entity_id
_entity_poly.type
_entity_poly.pdbx_seq_one_letter_code
_entity_poly.pdbx_strand_id
1 'polypeptide(L)'
;MSLHVFACAACGHKVYPARLWCPACGHAQAEPVAVESGELLAWTSIPDGEGGLRLLATVRALPQGPDLIIRLPPELAESLRAGQRLALSTRRQDGFDAPWGGPA
;
A
#
# COMPACT_ATOMS: atom_id res chain seq x y z
N MET A 1 4.99 -5.54 10.79
CA MET A 1 4.10 -6.63 10.28
C MET A 1 4.00 -6.47 8.78
N SER A 2 3.87 -7.57 8.02
CA SER A 2 3.71 -7.51 6.57
C SER A 2 2.37 -6.88 6.19
N LEU A 3 2.35 -6.14 5.09
CA LEU A 3 1.11 -5.64 4.51
C LEU A 3 0.39 -6.80 3.81
N HIS A 4 -0.93 -6.90 3.97
CA HIS A 4 -1.74 -7.92 3.31
C HIS A 4 -2.71 -7.27 2.31
N VAL A 5 -2.78 -7.85 1.12
CA VAL A 5 -3.84 -7.63 0.13
C VAL A 5 -4.74 -8.85 0.08
N PHE A 6 -5.85 -8.79 -0.66
CA PHE A 6 -6.81 -9.88 -0.72
C PHE A 6 -6.88 -10.43 -2.14
N ALA A 7 -6.52 -11.70 -2.32
CA ALA A 7 -6.57 -12.40 -3.60
C ALA A 7 -7.88 -13.17 -3.73
N CYS A 8 -8.63 -12.96 -4.81
CA CYS A 8 -9.83 -13.72 -5.11
C CYS A 8 -9.51 -15.22 -5.22
N ALA A 9 -10.25 -16.06 -4.48
CA ALA A 9 -10.04 -17.51 -4.47
C ALA A 9 -10.34 -18.18 -5.82
N ALA A 10 -11.13 -17.55 -6.69
CA ALA A 10 -11.51 -18.10 -7.99
C ALA A 10 -10.59 -17.67 -9.14
N CYS A 11 -10.22 -16.39 -9.23
CA CYS A 11 -9.48 -15.86 -10.38
C CYS A 11 -8.13 -15.21 -10.02
N GLY A 12 -7.73 -15.19 -8.75
CA GLY A 12 -6.45 -14.65 -8.29
C GLY A 12 -6.32 -13.12 -8.34
N HIS A 13 -7.34 -12.39 -8.80
CA HIS A 13 -7.32 -10.93 -8.84
C HIS A 13 -7.14 -10.36 -7.42
N LYS A 14 -6.14 -9.48 -7.24
CA LYS A 14 -5.79 -8.92 -5.93
C LYS A 14 -6.40 -7.54 -5.74
N VAL A 15 -7.01 -7.32 -4.59
CA VAL A 15 -7.63 -6.04 -4.21
C VAL A 15 -7.15 -5.58 -2.85
N TYR A 16 -7.21 -4.27 -2.65
CA TYR A 16 -7.05 -3.64 -1.35
C TYR A 16 -7.85 -2.33 -1.31
N PRO A 17 -8.59 -2.03 -0.23
CA PRO A 17 -8.91 -2.92 0.89
C PRO A 17 -9.77 -4.13 0.47
N ALA A 18 -10.11 -5.00 1.43
CA ALA A 18 -11.02 -6.13 1.20
C ALA A 18 -12.35 -5.70 0.56
N ARG A 19 -12.96 -6.60 -0.21
CA ARG A 19 -14.24 -6.42 -0.90
C ARG A 19 -15.15 -7.61 -0.64
N LEU A 20 -16.47 -7.37 -0.64
CA LEU A 20 -17.47 -8.43 -0.54
C LEU A 20 -17.51 -9.32 -1.79
N TRP A 21 -17.22 -8.75 -2.96
CA TRP A 21 -17.13 -9.46 -4.24
C TRP A 21 -15.89 -9.02 -5.02
N CYS A 22 -15.30 -9.97 -5.75
CA CYS A 22 -14.20 -9.71 -6.66
C CYS A 22 -14.67 -8.79 -7.81
N PRO A 23 -14.04 -7.64 -8.03
CA PRO A 23 -14.44 -6.72 -9.10
C PRO A 23 -14.13 -7.27 -10.51
N ALA A 24 -13.26 -8.29 -10.62
CA ALA A 24 -12.92 -8.89 -11.91
C ALA A 24 -13.86 -10.03 -12.33
N CYS A 25 -14.32 -10.88 -11.39
CA CYS A 25 -15.12 -12.06 -11.72
C CYS A 25 -16.41 -12.24 -10.90
N GLY A 26 -16.69 -11.38 -9.93
CA GLY A 26 -17.89 -11.42 -9.08
C GLY A 26 -17.87 -12.46 -7.95
N HIS A 27 -16.83 -13.29 -7.83
CA HIS A 27 -16.73 -14.29 -6.76
C HIS A 27 -16.61 -13.66 -5.36
N ALA A 28 -17.17 -14.29 -4.34
CA ALA A 28 -17.35 -13.69 -3.01
C ALA A 28 -16.26 -14.03 -1.98
N GLN A 29 -15.32 -14.93 -2.30
CA GLN A 29 -14.26 -15.35 -1.39
C GLN A 29 -12.90 -14.83 -1.81
N ALA A 30 -12.12 -14.38 -0.84
CA ALA A 30 -10.76 -13.93 -1.01
C ALA A 30 -9.89 -14.33 0.18
N GLU A 31 -8.62 -14.57 -0.08
CA GLU A 31 -7.63 -14.94 0.92
C GLU A 31 -6.62 -13.80 1.12
N PRO A 32 -6.17 -13.56 2.37
CA PRO A 32 -5.12 -12.58 2.62
C PRO A 32 -3.78 -13.08 2.07
N VAL A 33 -3.08 -12.23 1.34
CA VAL A 33 -1.76 -12.49 0.76
C VAL A 33 -0.80 -11.38 1.19
N ALA A 34 0.31 -11.76 1.80
CA ALA A 34 1.35 -10.82 2.18
C ALA A 34 2.00 -10.19 0.93
N VAL A 35 2.24 -8.89 0.99
CA VAL A 35 3.02 -8.12 0.01
C VAL A 35 4.14 -7.40 0.74
N GLU A 36 5.37 -7.68 0.33
CA GLU A 36 6.58 -7.16 1.00
C GLU A 36 7.17 -5.94 0.30
N SER A 37 6.82 -5.73 -0.98
CA SER A 37 7.35 -4.60 -1.74
C SER A 37 6.35 -4.03 -2.73
N GLY A 38 6.59 -2.78 -3.11
CA GLY A 38 5.83 -2.07 -4.13
C GLY A 38 6.72 -1.14 -4.95
N GLU A 39 6.27 -0.82 -6.15
CA GLU A 39 6.88 0.17 -7.03
C GLU A 39 6.22 1.53 -6.80
N LEU A 40 7.02 2.57 -6.54
CA LEU A 40 6.52 3.93 -6.32
C LEU A 40 6.01 4.54 -7.63
N LEU A 41 4.74 4.92 -7.67
CA LEU A 41 4.11 5.53 -8.86
C LEU A 41 4.06 7.05 -8.76
N ALA A 42 3.61 7.56 -7.61
CA ALA A 42 3.44 8.99 -7.34
C ALA A 42 3.45 9.27 -5.84
N TRP A 43 3.72 10.51 -5.43
CA TRP A 43 3.65 10.93 -4.04
C TRP A 43 3.25 12.40 -3.90
N THR A 44 2.79 12.76 -2.71
CA THR A 44 2.45 14.12 -2.33
C THR A 44 2.79 14.38 -0.87
N SER A 45 3.04 15.64 -0.52
CA SER A 45 3.21 16.11 0.85
C SER A 45 1.96 16.87 1.28
N ILE A 46 1.52 16.62 2.52
CA ILE A 46 0.36 17.26 3.13
C ILE A 46 0.80 17.81 4.49
N PRO A 47 0.46 19.06 4.86
CA PRO A 47 0.68 19.55 6.23
C PRO A 47 0.00 18.64 7.26
N ASP A 48 0.68 18.32 8.37
CA ASP A 48 0.13 17.42 9.40
C ASP A 48 -0.70 18.12 10.49
N GLY A 49 -0.77 19.46 10.46
CA GLY A 49 -1.51 20.27 11.43
C GLY A 49 -0.71 20.66 12.69
N GLU A 50 0.46 20.06 12.91
CA GLU A 50 1.38 20.35 14.02
C GLU A 50 2.65 21.08 13.56
N GLY A 51 2.65 21.56 12.30
CA GLY A 51 3.78 22.26 11.68
C GLY A 51 4.76 21.33 10.95
N GLY A 52 4.47 20.03 10.88
CA GLY A 52 5.21 19.06 10.10
C GLY A 52 4.54 18.70 8.77
N LEU A 53 5.12 17.70 8.09
CA LEU A 53 4.64 17.17 6.81
C LEU A 53 4.38 15.67 6.92
N ARG A 54 3.26 15.25 6.32
CA ARG A 54 2.95 13.85 6.05
C ARG A 54 3.18 13.57 4.56
N LEU A 55 3.92 12.50 4.26
CA LEU A 55 4.03 12.00 2.90
C LEU A 55 3.03 10.87 2.66
N LEU A 56 2.26 11.02 1.59
CA LEU A 56 1.42 9.95 1.03
C LEU A 56 1.93 9.57 -0.34
N ALA A 57 1.95 8.27 -0.64
CA ALA A 57 2.39 7.76 -1.92
C ALA A 57 1.41 6.73 -2.48
N THR A 58 1.32 6.69 -3.80
CA THR A 58 0.71 5.59 -4.53
C THR A 58 1.81 4.62 -4.92
N VAL A 59 1.67 3.36 -4.56
CA VAL A 59 2.59 2.27 -4.95
C VAL A 59 1.83 1.14 -5.62
N ARG A 60 2.42 0.51 -6.63
CA ARG A 60 1.93 -0.77 -7.14
C ARG A 60 2.49 -1.90 -6.32
N ALA A 61 1.66 -2.70 -5.65
CA ALA A 61 2.14 -3.88 -4.95
C ALA A 61 2.74 -4.90 -5.92
N LEU A 62 3.94 -5.41 -5.61
CA LEU A 62 4.66 -6.36 -6.44
C LEU A 62 4.44 -7.81 -5.96
N PRO A 63 4.54 -8.82 -6.85
CA PRO A 63 4.83 -8.71 -8.28
C PRO A 63 3.65 -8.25 -9.15
N GLN A 64 2.41 -8.56 -8.75
CA GLN A 64 1.19 -8.25 -9.50
C GLN A 64 0.05 -8.02 -8.51
N GLY A 65 0.02 -6.84 -7.91
CA GLY A 65 -0.95 -6.44 -6.91
C GLY A 65 -1.63 -5.12 -7.24
N PRO A 66 -2.59 -4.69 -6.40
CA PRO A 66 -3.30 -3.43 -6.59
C PRO A 66 -2.38 -2.23 -6.39
N ASP A 67 -2.83 -1.07 -6.86
CA ASP A 67 -2.26 0.21 -6.46
C ASP A 67 -2.76 0.54 -5.03
N LEU A 68 -1.82 0.91 -4.16
CA LEU A 68 -2.03 1.15 -2.74
C LEU A 68 -1.68 2.60 -2.40
N ILE A 69 -2.47 3.21 -1.53
CA ILE A 69 -2.08 4.45 -0.86
C ILE A 69 -1.35 4.10 0.43
N ILE A 70 -0.10 4.52 0.54
CA ILE A 70 0.78 4.27 1.67
C ILE A 70 1.26 5.57 2.31
N ARG A 71 1.68 5.49 3.57
CA ARG A 71 2.42 6.56 4.25
C ARG A 71 3.92 6.34 4.07
N LEU A 72 4.67 7.43 3.98
CA LEU A 72 6.12 7.41 3.96
C LEU A 72 6.69 8.27 5.09
N PRO A 73 7.86 7.90 5.65
CA PRO A 73 8.60 8.79 6.53
C PRO A 73 8.96 10.11 5.82
N PRO A 74 8.71 11.29 6.43
CA PRO A 74 8.91 12.59 5.77
C PRO A 74 10.35 12.84 5.32
N GLU A 75 11.35 12.25 5.98
CA GLU A 75 12.76 12.32 5.63
C GLU A 75 13.08 11.74 4.24
N LEU A 76 12.17 10.95 3.65
CA LEU A 76 12.35 10.41 2.31
C LEU A 76 12.01 11.40 1.19
N ALA A 77 11.35 12.52 1.47
CA ALA A 77 10.75 13.41 0.45
C ALA A 77 11.68 13.73 -0.74
N GLU A 78 12.95 14.03 -0.48
CA GLU A 78 13.94 14.46 -1.48
C GLU A 78 14.56 13.28 -2.26
N SER A 79 14.55 12.08 -1.68
CA SER A 79 15.15 10.88 -2.27
C SER A 79 14.18 10.06 -3.12
N LEU A 80 12.87 10.33 -3.04
CA LEU A 80 11.86 9.61 -3.81
C LEU A 80 12.06 9.75 -5.33
N ARG A 81 11.98 8.62 -6.03
CA ARG A 81 11.97 8.51 -7.49
C ARG A 81 10.84 7.59 -7.93
N ALA A 82 10.05 8.01 -8.93
CA ALA A 82 9.06 7.14 -9.54
C ALA A 82 9.76 5.90 -10.14
N GLY A 83 9.12 4.74 -10.04
CA GLY A 83 9.68 3.44 -10.43
C GLY A 83 10.58 2.79 -9.38
N GLN A 84 10.94 3.47 -8.29
CA GLN A 84 11.77 2.86 -7.25
C GLN A 84 10.99 1.81 -6.45
N ARG A 85 11.69 0.75 -6.03
CA ARG A 85 11.12 -0.25 -5.13
C ARG A 85 11.14 0.26 -3.68
N LEU A 86 10.04 0.02 -2.97
CA LEU A 86 9.88 0.30 -1.55
C LEU A 86 9.52 -0.99 -0.81
N ALA A 87 10.06 -1.18 0.39
CA ALA A 87 9.55 -2.19 1.32
C ALA A 87 8.18 -1.74 1.85
N LEU A 88 7.22 -2.65 1.89
CA LEU A 88 5.86 -2.40 2.38
C LEU A 88 5.64 -3.07 3.73
N SER A 89 4.98 -2.36 4.63
CA SER A 89 4.66 -2.85 5.95
C SER A 89 3.33 -2.28 6.44
N THR A 90 2.80 -2.90 7.48
CA THR A 90 1.69 -2.38 8.26
C THR A 90 2.22 -1.82 9.57
N ARG A 91 1.78 -0.61 9.95
CA ARG A 91 2.03 -0.01 11.27
C ARG A 91 0.72 0.42 11.89
N ARG A 92 0.59 0.21 13.19
CA ARG A 92 -0.58 0.66 13.96
C ARG A 92 -0.45 2.15 14.27
N GLN A 93 -1.45 2.93 13.90
CA GLN A 93 -1.54 4.36 14.13
C GLN A 93 -2.98 4.71 14.50
N ASP A 94 -3.19 5.53 15.53
CA ASP A 94 -4.52 6.00 15.96
C ASP A 94 -5.57 4.87 16.10
N GLY A 95 -5.12 3.69 16.54
CA GLY A 95 -5.95 2.50 16.72
C GLY A 95 -6.18 1.64 15.48
N PHE A 96 -5.75 2.05 14.28
CA PHE A 96 -5.89 1.31 13.03
C PHE A 96 -4.55 0.88 12.42
N ASP A 97 -4.59 -0.19 11.65
CA ASP A 97 -3.44 -0.70 10.90
C ASP A 97 -3.36 0.01 9.54
N ALA A 98 -2.29 0.79 9.36
CA ALA A 98 -2.07 1.62 8.17
C ALA A 98 -0.95 1.04 7.29
N PRO A 99 -1.08 1.13 5.96
CA PRO A 99 0.02 0.83 5.04
C PRO A 99 1.14 1.88 5.11
N TRP A 100 2.37 1.41 5.22
CA TRP A 100 3.59 2.22 5.23
C TRP A 100 4.60 1.67 4.23
N GLY A 101 5.39 2.58 3.65
CA GLY A 101 6.57 2.26 2.87
C GLY A 101 7.85 2.74 3.53
N GLY A 102 8.96 2.13 3.16
CA GLY A 102 10.30 2.56 3.49
C GLY A 102 11.30 2.10 2.43
N PRO A 103 12.59 2.40 2.60
CA PRO A 103 13.65 1.85 1.76
C PRO A 103 13.53 0.33 1.66
N ALA A 104 13.72 -0.21 0.46
CA ALA A 104 13.71 -1.64 0.19
C ALA A 104 14.97 -2.36 0.70
#